data_AF-A0A7V2LNN8-F1
#
_entry.id   AF-A0A7V2LNN8-F1
#
_cell.length_a   1.000
_cell.length_b   1.000
_cell.length_c   1.000
_cell.angle_alpha   90.00
_cell.angle_beta   90.00
_cell.angle_gamma   90.00
#
_symmetry.space_group_name_H-M   'P 1'
#
loop_
_entity.id
_entity.type
_entity.pdbx_description
1 polymer ?
#
loop_
_entity_poly.entity_id
_entity_poly.type
_entity_poly.pdbx_seq_one_letter_code
_entity_poly.pdbx_strand_id
1 'polypeptide(L)'
;LLFLPYLTGERTPHPDPLARGAFAGLTVQHGRSHLTRAVLEGVAFGLRDSFELMKSAGLADIRQVRVTGGGARSPEWRQILADVLQAELVTVNSEEGAAYGAALLAGVGVGAWPDVESACDATIQITGVTAPDSDHVQAYQPLYSLYRQLYPALRSISHQLSA
;
A
#
# COMPACT_ATOMS: atom_id res chain seq x y z
N LEU A 1 11.85 -14.40 2.68
CA LEU A 1 11.65 -14.22 1.23
C LEU A 1 11.14 -12.82 0.97
N LEU A 2 11.74 -12.06 0.06
CA LEU A 2 11.28 -10.72 -0.33
C LEU A 2 10.83 -10.73 -1.80
N PHE A 3 9.93 -9.82 -2.14
CA PHE A 3 9.43 -9.65 -3.50
C PHE A 3 9.44 -8.17 -3.90
N LEU A 4 10.08 -7.84 -5.02
CA LEU A 4 9.90 -6.54 -5.69
C LEU A 4 8.66 -6.60 -6.59
N PRO A 5 7.67 -5.70 -6.43
CA PRO A 5 6.39 -5.80 -7.14
C PRO A 5 6.35 -5.13 -8.52
N TYR A 6 7.49 -4.73 -9.09
CA TYR A 6 7.59 -3.91 -10.31
C TYR A 6 7.36 -4.69 -11.61
N LEU A 7 6.26 -5.45 -11.69
CA LEU A 7 5.97 -6.38 -12.79
C LEU A 7 5.83 -5.69 -14.17
N THR A 8 5.46 -4.41 -14.19
CA THR A 8 5.24 -3.63 -15.41
C THR A 8 6.07 -2.34 -15.42
N GLY A 9 7.23 -2.34 -14.76
CA GLY A 9 7.93 -1.11 -14.39
C GLY A 9 7.32 -0.46 -13.15
N GLU A 10 7.86 0.70 -12.76
CA GLU A 10 7.39 1.46 -11.60
C GLU A 10 7.32 2.97 -11.91
N ARG A 11 6.41 3.66 -11.23
CA ARG A 11 6.27 5.12 -11.23
C ARG A 11 6.77 5.72 -9.92
N THR A 12 6.31 5.17 -8.80
CA THR A 12 6.62 5.67 -7.45
C THR A 12 6.89 4.46 -6.56
N PRO A 13 8.00 4.42 -5.81
CA PRO A 13 8.97 5.51 -5.57
C PRO A 13 10.01 5.68 -6.67
N HIS A 14 10.10 4.74 -7.60
CA HIS A 14 11.13 4.71 -8.64
C HIS A 14 10.48 4.96 -10.00
N PRO A 15 10.60 6.16 -10.59
CA PRO A 15 10.08 6.44 -11.93
C PRO A 15 10.96 5.76 -12.97
N ASP A 16 10.79 4.44 -13.09
CA ASP A 16 11.64 3.55 -13.87
C ASP A 16 10.77 2.50 -14.61
N PRO A 17 10.46 2.71 -15.90
CA PRO A 17 9.64 1.79 -16.69
C PRO A 17 10.36 0.46 -16.97
N LEU A 18 11.67 0.39 -16.75
CA LEU A 18 12.50 -0.78 -16.97
C LEU A 18 12.72 -1.60 -15.68
N ALA A 19 12.15 -1.17 -14.55
CA ALA A 19 12.12 -1.99 -13.35
C ALA A 19 11.37 -3.31 -13.60
N ARG A 20 11.80 -4.37 -12.92
CA ARG A 20 11.19 -5.71 -13.04
C ARG A 20 10.93 -6.31 -11.66
N GLY A 21 9.88 -7.11 -11.58
CA GLY A 21 9.58 -7.86 -10.37
C GLY A 21 10.60 -8.98 -10.14
N ALA A 22 10.88 -9.27 -8.87
CA ALA A 22 11.89 -10.27 -8.50
C ALA A 22 11.59 -10.87 -7.12
N PHE A 23 11.80 -12.18 -6.98
CA PHE A 23 11.89 -12.83 -5.67
C PHE A 23 13.35 -12.88 -5.22
N ALA A 24 13.62 -12.52 -3.97
CA ALA A 24 14.97 -12.52 -3.39
C ALA A 24 15.01 -13.31 -2.06
N GLY A 25 16.03 -14.17 -1.92
CA GLY A 25 16.21 -15.03 -0.73
C GLY A 25 15.38 -16.31 -0.75
N LEU A 26 15.12 -16.87 -1.94
CA LEU A 26 14.43 -18.15 -2.08
C LEU A 26 15.34 -19.31 -1.65
N THR A 27 14.75 -20.31 -0.99
CA THR A 27 15.42 -21.55 -0.55
C THR A 27 14.45 -22.72 -0.71
N VAL A 28 14.93 -23.96 -0.64
CA VAL A 28 14.09 -25.17 -0.75
C VAL A 28 13.03 -25.32 0.35
N GLN A 29 13.14 -24.54 1.43
CA GLN A 29 12.13 -24.49 2.51
C GLN A 29 10.91 -23.64 2.13
N HIS A 30 11.06 -22.75 1.15
CA HIS A 30 9.97 -21.91 0.70
C HIS A 30 9.05 -22.67 -0.24
N GLY A 31 7.75 -22.54 0.02
CA GLY A 31 6.68 -23.16 -0.75
C GLY A 31 5.66 -22.11 -1.16
N ARG A 32 4.57 -22.53 -1.82
CA ARG A 32 3.55 -21.63 -2.38
C ARG A 32 3.06 -20.57 -1.39
N SER A 33 2.78 -20.95 -0.14
CA SER A 33 2.32 -20.02 0.90
C SER A 33 3.32 -18.89 1.16
N HIS A 34 4.61 -19.21 1.23
CA HIS A 34 5.68 -18.24 1.42
C HIS A 34 5.79 -17.28 0.24
N LEU A 35 5.70 -17.78 -1.00
CA LEU A 35 5.72 -16.93 -2.19
C LEU A 35 4.50 -16.00 -2.23
N THR A 36 3.31 -16.53 -1.93
CA THR A 36 2.08 -15.73 -1.87
C THR A 36 2.18 -14.63 -0.82
N ARG A 37 2.67 -14.95 0.39
CA ARG A 37 2.87 -13.96 1.45
C ARG A 37 3.90 -12.90 1.05
N ALA A 38 5.03 -13.31 0.45
CA ALA A 38 6.04 -12.38 -0.02
C ALA A 38 5.51 -11.41 -1.08
N VAL A 39 4.60 -11.83 -1.97
CA VAL A 39 3.94 -10.92 -2.92
C VAL A 39 3.13 -9.84 -2.21
N LEU A 40 2.30 -10.23 -1.23
CA LEU A 40 1.52 -9.28 -0.44
C LEU A 40 2.46 -8.31 0.29
N GLU A 41 3.43 -8.83 1.03
CA GLU A 41 4.40 -8.01 1.79
C GLU A 41 5.21 -7.08 0.87
N GLY A 42 5.61 -7.55 -0.32
CA GLY A 42 6.31 -6.74 -1.31
C GLY A 42 5.50 -5.54 -1.79
N VAL A 43 4.19 -5.74 -2.05
CA VAL A 43 3.27 -4.63 -2.36
C VAL A 43 3.15 -3.67 -1.17
N ALA A 44 3.05 -4.19 0.06
CA ALA A 44 2.97 -3.35 1.25
C ALA A 44 4.25 -2.52 1.46
N PHE A 45 5.43 -3.09 1.20
CA PHE A 45 6.69 -2.36 1.26
C PHE A 45 6.81 -1.29 0.17
N GLY A 46 6.33 -1.54 -1.05
CA GLY A 46 6.25 -0.50 -2.09
C GLY A 46 5.34 0.66 -1.69
N LEU A 47 4.20 0.38 -1.05
CA LEU A 47 3.34 1.41 -0.47
C LEU A 47 4.03 2.14 0.69
N ARG A 48 4.81 1.42 1.50
CA ARG A 48 5.62 2.01 2.58
C ARG A 48 6.64 3.02 2.05
N ASP A 49 7.29 2.75 0.93
CA ASP A 49 8.18 3.74 0.31
C ASP A 49 7.45 5.05 -0.02
N SER A 50 6.22 4.95 -0.53
CA SER A 50 5.38 6.13 -0.78
C SER A 50 4.99 6.84 0.53
N PHE A 51 4.74 6.10 1.60
CA PHE A 51 4.50 6.64 2.94
C PHE A 51 5.72 7.41 3.47
N GLU A 52 6.91 6.84 3.36
CA GLU A 52 8.14 7.51 3.80
C GLU A 52 8.45 8.77 2.97
N LEU A 53 8.14 8.76 1.67
CA LEU A 53 8.19 9.96 0.83
C LEU A 53 7.22 11.04 1.31
N MET A 54 5.96 10.70 1.61
CA MET A 54 4.99 11.65 2.18
C MET A 54 5.46 12.24 3.51
N LYS A 55 5.99 11.41 4.42
CA LYS A 55 6.57 11.86 5.69
C LYS A 55 7.71 12.84 5.47
N SER A 56 8.62 12.54 4.53
CA SER A 56 9.74 13.42 4.18
C SER A 56 9.31 14.75 3.56
N ALA A 57 8.12 14.79 2.94
CA ALA A 57 7.53 16.00 2.36
C ALA A 57 6.75 16.86 3.37
N GLY A 58 6.74 16.51 4.65
CA GLY A 58 6.13 17.29 5.74
C GLY A 58 4.84 16.70 6.32
N LEU A 59 4.35 15.58 5.81
CA LEU A 59 3.22 14.84 6.40
C LEU A 59 3.71 13.88 7.49
N ALA A 60 4.32 14.43 8.54
CA ALA A 60 5.03 13.63 9.55
C ALA A 60 4.11 12.73 10.41
N ASP A 61 2.83 13.09 10.56
CA ASP A 61 1.88 12.41 11.46
C ASP A 61 0.68 11.81 10.69
N ILE A 62 0.88 10.61 10.13
CA ILE A 62 -0.18 9.85 9.48
C ILE A 62 -0.81 8.90 10.51
N ARG A 63 -1.95 9.31 11.08
CA ARG A 63 -2.63 8.55 12.15
C ARG A 63 -3.53 7.43 11.65
N GLN A 64 -4.15 7.61 10.49
CA GLN A 64 -5.16 6.71 9.96
C GLN A 64 -5.08 6.62 8.43
N VAL A 65 -5.24 5.41 7.91
CA VAL A 65 -5.21 5.09 6.48
C VAL A 65 -6.56 4.50 6.09
N ARG A 66 -7.27 5.16 5.17
CA ARG A 66 -8.52 4.62 4.63
C ARG A 66 -8.21 3.69 3.46
N VAL A 67 -8.62 2.43 3.57
CA VAL A 67 -8.41 1.41 2.53
C VAL A 67 -9.74 1.01 1.90
N THR A 68 -9.78 0.99 0.57
CA THR A 68 -10.95 0.64 -0.24
C THR A 68 -10.56 -0.33 -1.37
N GLY A 69 -11.54 -0.77 -2.15
CA GLY A 69 -11.35 -1.69 -3.27
C GLY A 69 -11.17 -3.16 -2.86
N GLY A 70 -11.03 -4.02 -3.87
CA GLY A 70 -11.17 -5.47 -3.70
C GLY A 70 -10.19 -6.12 -2.70
N GLY A 71 -8.99 -5.56 -2.53
CA GLY A 71 -7.99 -6.03 -1.57
C GLY A 71 -8.39 -5.79 -0.12
N ALA A 72 -9.13 -4.72 0.17
CA ALA A 72 -9.56 -4.36 1.53
C ALA A 72 -10.45 -5.44 2.18
N ARG A 73 -11.04 -6.34 1.38
CA ARG A 73 -11.91 -7.43 1.85
C ARG A 73 -11.16 -8.51 2.64
N SER A 74 -9.85 -8.69 2.43
CA SER A 74 -9.05 -9.66 3.20
C SER A 74 -8.60 -9.05 4.54
N PRO A 75 -9.00 -9.63 5.69
CA PRO A 75 -8.49 -9.22 7.01
C PRO A 75 -6.98 -9.35 7.12
N GLU A 76 -6.40 -10.42 6.57
CA GLU A 76 -4.96 -10.68 6.62
C GLU A 76 -4.18 -9.63 5.83
N TRP A 77 -4.69 -9.24 4.65
CA TRP A 77 -4.06 -8.19 3.86
C TRP A 77 -4.12 -6.83 4.56
N ARG A 78 -5.26 -6.50 5.20
CA ARG A 78 -5.37 -5.29 6.03
C ARG A 78 -4.38 -5.31 7.19
N GLN A 79 -4.19 -6.45 7.85
CA GLN A 79 -3.22 -6.57 8.93
C GLN A 79 -1.78 -6.33 8.44
N ILE A 80 -1.39 -6.98 7.32
CA ILE A 80 -0.06 -6.77 6.73
C ILE A 80 0.18 -5.28 6.41
N LEU A 81 -0.80 -4.60 5.81
CA LEU A 81 -0.69 -3.18 5.52
C LEU A 81 -0.57 -2.33 6.79
N ALA A 82 -1.38 -2.58 7.82
CA ALA A 82 -1.30 -1.87 9.10
C ALA A 82 0.08 -2.01 9.74
N ASP A 83 0.58 -3.24 9.81
CA ASP A 83 1.87 -3.56 10.43
C ASP A 83 3.05 -2.95 9.65
N VAL A 84 3.02 -3.03 8.32
CA VAL A 84 4.10 -2.50 7.47
C VAL A 84 4.10 -0.97 7.47
N LEU A 85 2.93 -0.33 7.37
CA LEU A 85 2.80 1.13 7.33
C LEU A 85 2.91 1.78 8.72
N GLN A 86 2.77 0.99 9.79
CA GLN A 86 2.76 1.45 11.18
C GLN A 86 1.64 2.48 11.44
N ALA A 87 0.47 2.24 10.86
CA ALA A 87 -0.67 3.13 10.94
C ALA A 87 -1.98 2.33 11.03
N GLU A 88 -2.98 2.90 11.71
CA GLU A 88 -4.31 2.30 11.77
C GLU A 88 -4.94 2.28 10.38
N LEU A 89 -5.42 1.12 9.95
CA LEU A 89 -6.23 1.00 8.73
C LEU A 89 -7.71 1.00 9.08
N VAL A 90 -8.49 1.72 8.28
CA VAL A 90 -9.94 1.70 8.37
C VAL A 90 -10.58 1.41 7.01
N THR A 91 -11.63 0.61 7.02
CA THR A 91 -12.53 0.43 5.86
C THR A 91 -13.72 1.37 5.99
N VAL A 92 -14.32 1.73 4.86
CA VAL A 92 -15.51 2.60 4.83
C VAL A 92 -16.67 1.90 4.12
N ASN A 93 -17.88 2.44 4.28
CA ASN A 93 -19.13 1.97 3.70
C ASN A 93 -19.23 2.12 2.16
N SER A 94 -18.13 2.41 1.46
CA SER A 94 -18.07 2.52 0.00
C SER A 94 -16.88 1.76 -0.56
N GLU A 95 -17.16 0.77 -1.42
CA GLU A 95 -16.12 0.01 -2.13
C GLU A 95 -15.61 0.77 -3.36
N GLU A 96 -16.47 1.59 -3.98
CA GLU A 96 -16.23 2.32 -5.23
C GLU A 96 -15.79 3.76 -4.97
N GLY A 97 -14.63 3.93 -4.35
CA GLY A 97 -14.17 5.23 -3.84
C GLY A 97 -14.20 6.38 -4.87
N ALA A 98 -13.71 6.14 -6.10
CA ALA A 98 -13.64 7.17 -7.13
C ALA A 98 -15.02 7.58 -7.66
N ALA A 99 -15.87 6.60 -7.98
CA ALA A 99 -17.23 6.87 -8.48
C ALA A 99 -18.08 7.55 -7.40
N TYR A 100 -17.94 7.12 -6.15
CA TYR A 100 -18.69 7.72 -5.04
C TYR A 100 -18.23 9.15 -4.75
N GLY A 101 -16.91 9.40 -4.75
CA GLY A 101 -16.36 10.76 -4.62
C GLY A 101 -16.87 11.70 -5.72
N ALA A 102 -16.95 11.23 -6.97
CA ALA A 102 -17.51 12.02 -8.07
C ALA A 102 -19.00 12.36 -7.84
N ALA A 103 -19.79 11.42 -7.32
CA ALA A 103 -21.19 11.66 -6.97
C ALA A 103 -21.35 12.69 -5.85
N LEU A 104 -20.51 12.64 -4.81
CA LEU A 104 -20.51 13.64 -3.73
C LEU A 104 -20.16 15.04 -4.25
N LEU A 105 -19.13 15.14 -5.10
CA LEU A 105 -18.75 16.41 -5.74
C LEU A 105 -19.88 16.98 -6.61
N ALA A 106 -20.56 16.12 -7.39
CA ALA A 106 -21.72 16.53 -8.17
C ALA A 106 -22.88 16.99 -7.28
N GLY A 107 -23.12 16.29 -6.16
CA GLY A 107 -24.11 16.67 -5.15
C GLY A 107 -23.87 18.06 -4.57
N VAL A 108 -22.62 18.37 -4.22
CA VAL A 108 -22.21 19.73 -3.81
C VAL A 108 -22.45 20.73 -4.94
N GLY A 109 -22.08 20.40 -6.17
CA GLY A 109 -22.27 21.25 -7.34
C GLY A 109 -23.73 21.63 -7.63
N VAL A 110 -24.69 20.76 -7.28
CA VAL A 110 -26.14 21.03 -7.41
C VAL A 110 -26.79 21.55 -6.13
N GLY A 111 -26.02 21.80 -5.07
CA GLY A 111 -26.50 22.36 -3.81
C GLY A 111 -27.18 21.35 -2.87
N ALA A 112 -27.00 20.03 -3.07
CA ALA A 112 -27.50 19.01 -2.14
C ALA A 112 -26.75 19.05 -0.79
N TRP A 113 -25.49 19.48 -0.81
CA TRP A 113 -24.68 19.79 0.37
C TRP A 113 -23.97 21.14 0.17
N PRO A 114 -23.67 21.89 1.25
CA PRO A 114 -23.01 23.18 1.17
C PRO A 114 -21.54 23.08 0.72
N ASP A 115 -20.87 21.99 1.07
CA ASP A 115 -19.45 21.74 0.75
C ASP A 115 -19.13 20.23 0.79
N VAL A 116 -17.92 19.88 0.37
CA VAL A 116 -17.45 18.49 0.27
C VAL A 116 -17.27 17.83 1.64
N GLU A 117 -16.89 18.60 2.65
CA GLU A 117 -16.69 18.10 4.01
C GLU A 117 -18.03 17.63 4.60
N SER A 118 -19.05 18.49 4.52
CA SER A 118 -20.43 18.18 4.92
C SER A 118 -21.01 16.99 4.17
N ALA A 119 -20.72 16.86 2.88
CA ALA A 119 -21.12 15.70 2.08
C ALA A 119 -20.44 14.42 2.57
N CYS A 120 -19.13 14.47 2.85
CA CYS A 120 -18.38 13.34 3.41
C CYS A 120 -18.90 12.95 4.79
N ASP A 121 -19.10 13.89 5.70
CA ASP A 121 -19.57 13.64 7.07
C ASP A 121 -20.96 13.01 7.11
N ALA A 122 -21.84 13.42 6.19
CA ALA A 122 -23.20 12.88 6.08
C ALA A 122 -23.23 11.46 5.51
N THR A 123 -22.18 11.00 4.82
CA THR A 123 -22.26 9.82 3.95
C THR A 123 -21.19 8.75 4.19
N ILE A 124 -20.00 9.13 4.64
CA ILE A 124 -18.87 8.23 4.84
C ILE A 124 -18.86 7.73 6.29
N GLN A 125 -18.92 6.41 6.44
CA GLN A 125 -18.89 5.74 7.74
C GLN A 125 -17.75 4.74 7.78
N ILE A 126 -17.00 4.74 8.88
CA ILE A 126 -16.00 3.70 9.17
C ILE A 126 -16.75 2.40 9.47
N THR A 127 -16.42 1.34 8.74
CA THR A 127 -17.06 0.01 8.85
C THR A 127 -16.17 -1.04 9.49
N GLY A 128 -14.89 -0.75 9.63
CA GLY A 128 -13.91 -1.67 10.20
C GLY A 128 -12.61 -0.96 10.51
N VAL A 129 -11.91 -1.47 11.52
CA VAL A 129 -10.63 -0.94 12.00
C VAL A 129 -9.64 -2.10 12.11
N THR A 130 -8.38 -1.83 11.78
CA THR A 130 -7.27 -2.77 11.89
C THR A 130 -6.06 -2.00 12.40
N ALA A 131 -5.73 -2.21 13.67
CA ALA A 131 -4.59 -1.60 14.33
C ALA A 131 -3.30 -2.38 14.01
N PRO A 132 -2.15 -1.70 13.93
CA PRO A 132 -0.87 -2.37 13.78
C PRO A 132 -0.56 -3.22 15.02
N ASP A 133 -0.03 -4.43 14.79
CA ASP A 133 0.51 -5.30 15.82
C ASP A 133 1.98 -4.96 16.08
N SER A 134 2.34 -4.70 17.34
CA SER A 134 3.69 -4.25 17.70
C SER A 134 4.79 -5.26 17.37
N ASP A 135 4.51 -6.55 17.50
CA ASP A 135 5.50 -7.61 17.29
C ASP A 135 5.74 -7.79 15.79
N HIS A 136 4.68 -7.71 14.98
CA HIS A 136 4.79 -7.71 13.52
C HIS A 136 5.51 -6.46 13.00
N VAL A 137 5.19 -5.28 13.53
CA VAL A 137 5.88 -4.02 13.18
C VAL A 137 7.38 -4.16 13.40
N GLN A 138 7.79 -4.69 14.56
CA GLN A 138 9.20 -4.93 14.88
C GLN A 138 9.83 -5.95 13.92
N ALA A 139 9.11 -7.02 13.57
CA ALA A 139 9.58 -8.04 12.64
C ALA A 139 9.74 -7.50 11.20
N TYR A 140 8.87 -6.59 10.75
CA TYR A 140 8.92 -6.00 9.41
C TYR A 140 10.03 -4.96 9.24
N GLN A 141 10.49 -4.32 10.31
CA GLN A 141 11.50 -3.26 10.25
C GLN A 141 12.84 -3.68 9.59
N PRO A 142 13.49 -4.79 10.00
CA PRO A 142 14.70 -5.25 9.33
C PRO A 142 14.43 -5.73 7.89
N LEU A 143 13.25 -6.32 7.63
CA LEU A 143 12.86 -6.80 6.30
C LEU A 143 12.69 -5.65 5.31
N TYR A 144 12.04 -4.56 5.72
CA TYR A 144 11.89 -3.35 4.92
C TYR A 144 13.25 -2.73 4.58
N SER A 145 14.18 -2.73 5.55
CA SER A 145 15.54 -2.22 5.33
C SER A 145 16.31 -3.03 4.28
N LEU A 146 16.09 -4.34 4.21
CA LEU A 146 16.64 -5.21 3.16
C LEU A 146 15.90 -5.03 1.82
N TYR A 147 14.57 -4.90 1.85
CA TYR A 147 13.73 -4.66 0.66
C TYR A 147 14.22 -3.44 -0.13
N ARG A 148 14.48 -2.31 0.54
CA ARG A 148 14.96 -1.08 -0.11
C ARG A 148 16.30 -1.24 -0.84
N GLN A 149 17.11 -2.23 -0.46
CA GLN A 149 18.39 -2.51 -1.11
C GLN A 149 18.23 -3.31 -2.41
N LEU A 150 17.09 -4.00 -2.60
CA LEU A 150 16.89 -4.88 -3.75
C LEU A 150 16.78 -4.10 -5.06
N TYR A 151 16.04 -2.99 -5.08
CA TYR A 151 15.90 -2.18 -6.29
C TYR A 151 17.25 -1.69 -6.87
N PRO A 152 18.11 -0.97 -6.12
CA PRO A 152 19.39 -0.52 -6.67
C PRO A 152 20.30 -1.67 -7.07
N ALA A 153 20.26 -2.80 -6.35
CA ALA A 153 21.06 -3.98 -6.68
C ALA A 153 20.63 -4.65 -8.00
N LEU A 154 19.33 -4.66 -8.32
CA LEU A 154 18.77 -5.36 -9.49
C LEU A 154 18.53 -4.44 -10.69
N ARG A 155 18.67 -3.12 -10.53
CA ARG A 155 18.31 -2.13 -11.56
C ARG A 155 19.01 -2.38 -12.90
N SER A 156 20.33 -2.52 -12.90
CA SER A 156 21.10 -2.71 -14.14
C SER A 156 20.69 -4.00 -14.88
N ILE A 157 20.47 -5.09 -14.16
CA ILE A 157 20.02 -6.37 -14.73
C ILE A 157 18.59 -6.22 -15.28
N SER A 158 17.70 -5.56 -14.52
CA SER A 158 16.30 -5.32 -14.94
C SER A 158 16.24 -4.55 -16.25
N HIS A 159 17.10 -3.54 -16.41
CA HIS A 159 17.18 -2.74 -17.65
C HIS A 159 17.62 -3.60 -18.83
N GLN A 160 18.63 -4.45 -18.65
CA GLN A 160 19.11 -5.36 -19.70
C GLN A 160 18.06 -6.41 -20.10
N LEU A 161 17.27 -6.91 -19.14
CA LEU A 161 16.16 -7.83 -19.41
C LEU A 161 14.94 -7.18 -20.07
N SER A 162 14.94 -5.86 -20.17
CA SER A 162 13.83 -5.05 -20.70
C SER A 162 14.11 -4.46 -22.08
N ALA A 163 15.34 -4.64 -22.58
CA ALA A 163 15.76 -4.28 -23.93
C ALA A 163 15.34 -5.37 -24.93
#